data_AF-A0A2E2V6S4-F1
#
_entry.id   AF-A0A2E2V6S4-F1
#
_cell.length_a   1.000
_cell.length_b   1.000
_cell.length_c   1.000
_cell.angle_alpha   90.00
_cell.angle_beta   90.00
_cell.angle_gamma   90.00
#
_symmetry.space_group_name_H-M   'P 1'
#
loop_
_entity.id
_entity.type
_entity.pdbx_description
1 polymer ?
#
loop_
_entity_poly.entity_id
_entity_poly.type
_entity_poly.pdbx_seq_one_letter_code
_entity_poly.pdbx_strand_id
1 'polypeptide(L)'
;MFATKNIKDASQTQSRPIELSIRLGWYLIKNRLKGRKRFPLVTMLEPLEMCNLACIGCGRIREYKPVLDKIMSVDDALSAVNESGAPIVSIAGGEPTIHPEIDKIINQLIERKYFVYCCTNALLLERQLKKIPPSKYFCWVVHLDGMEARHDESVARAGVFAKAVNGIQIALEKGYRVCTNTTVFNDCDVNDLRSMFKFVAELGVEGSMVSPGYDFQDAPDQDLFLSREQAKSVFRDLLNPEENIDSRFYNNPLYLNFLRGEKEYQCTAWSNPTYTVMGWRKPCYPLADEHVSDVKDLFEADLWDNKYGVGKDPRCSNCMMHCGFESATIFHAISSPKDWVTLIKSR
;
A
#
# COMPACT_ATOMS: atom_id res chain seq x y z
N MET A 1 29.40 5.99 -7.67
CA MET A 1 30.23 5.21 -6.72
C MET A 1 29.83 5.65 -5.31
N PHE A 2 28.73 5.09 -4.80
CA PHE A 2 28.19 5.45 -3.49
C PHE A 2 29.12 4.88 -2.42
N ALA A 3 29.78 5.75 -1.66
CA ALA A 3 30.63 5.33 -0.56
C ALA A 3 29.74 4.74 0.54
N THR A 4 29.71 3.42 0.62
CA THR A 4 29.13 2.66 1.73
C THR A 4 29.92 2.97 2.99
N LYS A 5 29.52 4.02 3.72
CA LYS A 5 29.97 4.18 5.10
C LYS A 5 29.49 2.96 5.87
N ASN A 6 30.44 2.28 6.51
CA ASN A 6 30.25 1.12 7.37
C ASN A 6 29.05 1.34 8.32
N ILE A 7 27.89 0.77 7.97
CA ILE A 7 26.76 0.57 8.87
C ILE A 7 27.10 -0.63 9.75
N LYS A 8 28.12 -0.49 10.60
CA LYS A 8 28.47 -1.48 11.62
C LYS A 8 27.85 -1.04 12.93
N ASP A 9 26.54 -1.26 13.05
CA ASP A 9 25.77 -1.51 14.29
C ASP A 9 24.25 -1.66 14.08
N ALA A 10 23.76 -1.76 12.83
CA ALA A 10 22.34 -2.02 12.55
C ALA A 10 21.99 -3.52 12.67
N SER A 11 22.15 -4.10 13.86
CA SER A 11 21.70 -5.48 14.14
C SER A 11 20.28 -5.57 14.72
N GLN A 12 19.55 -4.45 14.79
CA GLN A 12 18.12 -4.45 15.05
C GLN A 12 17.36 -4.31 13.74
N THR A 13 17.25 -5.43 13.02
CA THR A 13 16.30 -5.58 11.91
C THR A 13 14.92 -5.21 12.44
N GLN A 14 14.37 -4.06 12.02
CA GLN A 14 13.04 -3.67 12.44
C GLN A 14 12.06 -4.69 11.87
N SER A 15 11.29 -5.31 12.77
CA SER A 15 10.28 -6.30 12.42
C SER A 15 8.90 -5.76 12.76
N ARG A 16 7.91 -6.19 11.97
CA ARG A 16 6.52 -5.78 12.15
C ARG A 16 6.11 -5.94 13.63
N PRO A 17 5.51 -4.91 14.27
CA PRO A 17 5.15 -4.98 15.68
C PRO A 17 4.25 -6.20 15.98
N ILE A 18 4.64 -7.00 16.96
CA ILE A 18 3.85 -8.16 17.42
C ILE A 18 2.44 -7.70 17.86
N GLU A 19 2.33 -6.50 18.44
CA GLU A 19 1.06 -5.92 18.84
C GLU A 19 0.09 -5.73 17.66
N LEU A 20 0.58 -5.32 16.48
CA LEU A 20 -0.26 -5.20 15.27
C LEU A 20 -0.94 -6.53 14.98
N SER A 21 -0.13 -7.58 15.00
CA SER A 21 -0.57 -8.93 14.72
C SER A 21 -1.62 -9.45 15.71
N ILE A 22 -1.39 -9.23 17.01
CA ILE A 22 -2.33 -9.63 18.06
C ILE A 22 -3.64 -8.84 17.95
N ARG A 23 -3.57 -7.52 17.77
CA ARG A 23 -4.75 -6.66 17.65
C ARG A 23 -5.57 -6.98 16.40
N LEU A 24 -4.92 -7.22 15.27
CA LEU A 24 -5.60 -7.67 14.05
C LEU A 24 -6.27 -9.03 14.26
N GLY A 25 -5.56 -10.01 14.83
CA GLY A 25 -6.13 -11.33 15.11
C GLY A 25 -7.38 -11.24 16.00
N TRP A 26 -7.30 -10.47 17.08
CA TRP A 26 -8.45 -10.23 17.97
C TRP A 26 -9.59 -9.49 17.27
N TYR A 27 -9.28 -8.47 16.47
CA TYR A 27 -10.26 -7.70 15.69
C TYR A 27 -11.04 -8.60 14.72
N LEU A 28 -10.34 -9.47 14.00
CA LEU A 28 -10.92 -10.45 13.08
C LEU A 28 -11.85 -11.42 13.80
N ILE A 29 -11.40 -12.00 14.92
CA ILE A 29 -12.20 -12.92 15.76
C ILE A 29 -13.47 -12.22 16.25
N LYS A 30 -13.34 -11.01 16.80
CA LYS A 30 -14.48 -10.24 17.34
C LYS A 30 -15.53 -9.95 16.27
N ASN A 31 -15.13 -9.56 15.06
CA ASN A 31 -16.09 -9.30 13.98
C ASN A 31 -16.77 -10.58 13.50
N ARG A 32 -16.04 -11.71 13.45
CA ARG A 32 -16.61 -13.03 13.12
C ARG A 32 -17.63 -13.50 14.16
N LEU A 33 -17.32 -13.36 15.45
CA LEU A 33 -18.24 -13.69 16.54
C LEU A 33 -19.51 -12.83 16.51
N LYS A 34 -19.42 -11.59 16.00
CA LYS A 34 -20.56 -10.71 15.75
C LYS A 34 -21.32 -11.03 14.45
N GLY A 35 -20.92 -12.04 13.69
CA GLY A 35 -21.56 -12.42 12.42
C GLY A 35 -21.39 -11.39 11.29
N ARG A 36 -20.45 -10.43 11.42
CA ARG A 36 -20.23 -9.42 10.38
C ARG A 36 -19.56 -10.06 9.17
N LYS A 37 -20.27 -10.10 8.04
CA LYS A 37 -19.75 -10.62 6.77
C LYS A 37 -18.71 -9.69 6.14
N ARG A 38 -18.90 -8.37 6.26
CA ARG A 38 -18.03 -7.34 5.69
C ARG A 38 -17.67 -6.30 6.75
N PHE A 39 -16.39 -5.99 6.83
CA PHE A 39 -15.82 -5.01 7.75
C PHE A 39 -14.41 -4.62 7.31
N PRO A 40 -13.97 -3.39 7.57
CA PRO A 40 -12.69 -2.90 7.08
C PRO A 40 -11.51 -3.37 7.93
N LEU A 41 -10.39 -3.66 7.27
CA LEU A 41 -9.09 -3.93 7.89
C LEU A 41 -8.16 -2.73 7.81
N VAL A 42 -8.26 -1.96 6.73
CA VAL A 42 -7.48 -0.75 6.47
C VAL A 42 -8.44 0.35 6.06
N THR A 43 -8.29 1.56 6.60
CA THR A 43 -8.89 2.76 6.00
C THR A 43 -7.82 3.42 5.16
N MET A 44 -8.07 3.59 3.86
CA MET A 44 -7.22 4.41 3.02
C MET A 44 -7.71 5.86 3.08
N LEU A 45 -6.84 6.78 3.42
CA LEU A 45 -7.14 8.20 3.55
C LEU A 45 -6.36 8.98 2.51
N GLU A 46 -7.06 9.70 1.63
CA GLU A 46 -6.49 10.63 0.65
C GLU A 46 -6.81 12.07 1.10
N PRO A 47 -5.97 12.68 1.97
CA PRO A 47 -6.28 13.98 2.56
C PRO A 47 -6.13 15.13 1.55
N LEU A 48 -5.47 14.87 0.42
CA LEU A 48 -5.39 15.75 -0.74
C LEU A 48 -5.04 14.94 -1.99
N GLU A 49 -5.29 15.52 -3.15
CA GLU A 49 -4.97 14.89 -4.44
C GLU A 49 -3.81 15.57 -5.18
N MET A 50 -3.33 16.71 -4.66
CA MET A 50 -2.15 17.41 -5.20
C MET A 50 -0.88 16.57 -5.03
N CYS A 51 -0.08 16.47 -6.10
CA CYS A 51 1.23 15.82 -6.08
C CYS A 51 2.31 16.74 -6.67
N ASN A 52 3.55 16.57 -6.22
CA ASN A 52 4.74 17.28 -6.70
C ASN A 52 5.55 16.48 -7.73
N LEU A 53 4.98 15.40 -8.26
CA LEU A 53 5.49 14.56 -9.34
C LEU A 53 4.38 14.30 -10.37
N ALA A 54 4.76 13.87 -11.56
CA ALA A 54 3.85 13.55 -12.67
C ALA A 54 4.23 12.16 -13.23
N CYS A 55 4.12 11.13 -12.39
CA CYS A 55 4.54 9.78 -12.72
C CYS A 55 3.78 9.22 -13.92
N ILE A 56 4.48 8.46 -14.76
CA ILE A 56 3.94 7.91 -16.02
C ILE A 56 2.75 6.97 -15.73
N GLY A 57 2.87 6.11 -14.72
CA GLY A 57 1.81 5.18 -14.31
C GLY A 57 0.71 5.77 -13.42
N CYS A 58 0.70 7.08 -13.14
CA CYS A 58 -0.31 7.69 -12.28
C CYS A 58 -1.62 7.89 -13.03
N GLY A 59 -2.53 6.92 -12.96
CA GLY A 59 -3.79 6.93 -13.69
C GLY A 59 -4.84 7.96 -13.22
N ARG A 60 -4.59 8.68 -12.12
CA ARG A 60 -5.64 9.47 -11.44
C ARG A 60 -5.49 10.98 -11.56
N ILE A 61 -4.45 11.48 -12.24
CA ILE A 61 -4.21 12.92 -12.44
C ILE A 61 -5.44 13.62 -13.09
N ARG A 62 -6.12 12.94 -14.02
CA ARG A 62 -7.33 13.47 -14.68
C ARG A 62 -8.54 13.50 -13.75
N GLU A 63 -8.77 12.41 -13.02
CA GLU A 63 -9.84 12.27 -12.04
C GLU A 63 -9.79 13.39 -10.99
N TYR A 64 -8.58 13.72 -10.53
CA TYR A 64 -8.36 14.68 -9.45
C TYR A 64 -8.41 16.14 -9.86
N LYS A 65 -8.30 16.45 -11.15
CA LYS A 65 -8.23 17.82 -11.66
C LYS A 65 -9.28 18.77 -11.07
N PRO A 66 -10.54 18.38 -10.84
CA PRO A 66 -11.56 19.26 -10.24
C PRO A 66 -11.39 19.56 -8.75
N VAL A 67 -10.50 18.85 -8.04
CA VAL A 67 -10.34 18.92 -6.58
C VAL A 67 -8.88 19.03 -6.12
N LEU A 68 -7.94 19.34 -7.03
CA LEU A 68 -6.51 19.44 -6.71
C LEU A 68 -6.19 20.51 -5.65
N ASP A 69 -7.03 21.54 -5.53
CA ASP A 69 -6.90 22.63 -4.56
C ASP A 69 -7.55 22.31 -3.19
N LYS A 70 -8.31 21.21 -3.10
CA LYS A 70 -8.96 20.81 -1.85
C LYS A 70 -7.98 20.12 -0.91
N ILE A 71 -8.11 20.46 0.37
CA ILE A 71 -7.31 19.92 1.46
C ILE A 71 -8.28 19.52 2.57
N MET A 72 -8.22 18.27 2.99
CA MET A 72 -9.05 17.72 4.06
C MET A 72 -8.65 18.32 5.40
N SER A 73 -9.61 18.68 6.25
CA SER A 73 -9.27 19.15 7.60
C SER A 73 -8.79 17.98 8.47
N VAL A 74 -8.08 18.29 9.56
CA VAL A 74 -7.68 17.28 10.55
C VAL A 74 -8.91 16.58 11.15
N ASP A 75 -9.99 17.33 11.40
CA ASP A 75 -11.22 16.78 11.99
C ASP A 75 -11.95 15.84 11.03
N ASP A 76 -12.05 16.19 9.75
CA ASP A 76 -12.66 15.33 8.73
C ASP A 76 -11.87 14.02 8.57
N ALA A 77 -10.54 14.11 8.52
CA ALA A 77 -9.66 12.95 8.46
C ALA A 77 -9.88 11.98 9.63
N LEU A 78 -9.95 12.53 10.85
CA LEU A 78 -10.17 11.73 12.06
C LEU A 78 -11.60 11.18 12.11
N SER A 79 -12.60 11.95 11.68
CA SER A 79 -13.99 11.52 11.60
C SER A 79 -14.14 10.31 10.67
N ALA A 80 -13.57 10.37 9.46
CA ALA A 80 -13.62 9.28 8.50
C ALA A 80 -12.93 8.00 9.02
N VAL A 81 -11.76 8.13 9.66
CA VAL A 81 -11.07 6.99 10.27
C VAL A 81 -11.90 6.36 11.39
N ASN A 82 -12.54 7.18 12.24
CA ASN A 82 -13.40 6.68 13.32
C ASN A 82 -14.64 5.98 12.76
N GLU A 83 -15.26 6.55 11.71
CA GLU A 83 -16.43 6.02 11.04
C GLU A 83 -16.14 4.64 10.43
N SER A 84 -15.01 4.50 9.73
CA SER A 84 -14.56 3.24 9.16
C SER A 84 -14.39 2.14 10.23
N GLY A 85 -13.78 2.49 11.36
CA GLY A 85 -13.53 1.54 12.44
C GLY A 85 -12.50 0.46 12.10
N ALA A 86 -11.68 0.69 11.07
CA ALA A 86 -10.55 -0.15 10.72
C ALA A 86 -9.39 0.04 11.74
N PRO A 87 -8.63 -1.01 12.08
CA PRO A 87 -7.50 -0.90 12.99
C PRO A 87 -6.24 -0.28 12.37
N ILE A 88 -6.15 -0.26 11.03
CA ILE A 88 -5.01 0.26 10.26
C ILE A 88 -5.48 1.47 9.44
N VAL A 89 -4.63 2.50 9.36
CA VAL A 89 -4.84 3.64 8.46
C VAL A 89 -3.67 3.68 7.48
N SER A 90 -3.98 3.69 6.18
CA SER A 90 -3.02 3.99 5.12
C SER A 90 -3.28 5.39 4.61
N ILE A 91 -2.34 6.30 4.76
CA ILE A 91 -2.45 7.65 4.24
C ILE A 91 -1.77 7.69 2.87
N ALA A 92 -2.57 7.93 1.83
CA ALA A 92 -2.20 7.94 0.42
C ALA A 92 -2.82 9.17 -0.27
N GLY A 93 -3.07 9.12 -1.58
CA GLY A 93 -3.59 10.23 -2.39
C GLY A 93 -2.54 10.76 -3.36
N GLY A 94 -2.49 12.08 -3.54
CA GLY A 94 -1.41 12.76 -4.27
C GLY A 94 -0.05 12.55 -3.58
N GLU A 95 0.48 13.59 -2.94
CA GLU A 95 1.63 13.43 -2.03
C GLU A 95 1.25 13.93 -0.63
N PRO A 96 0.95 13.02 0.33
CA PRO A 96 0.48 13.39 1.67
C PRO A 96 1.38 14.39 2.38
N THR A 97 2.70 14.33 2.14
CA THR A 97 3.65 15.21 2.82
C THR A 97 3.61 16.68 2.34
N ILE A 98 2.82 17.00 1.31
CA ILE A 98 2.46 18.37 0.91
C ILE A 98 1.43 18.98 1.86
N HIS A 99 0.55 18.17 2.45
CA HIS A 99 -0.54 18.64 3.29
C HIS A 99 0.02 19.43 4.50
N PRO A 100 -0.44 20.68 4.72
CA PRO A 100 0.18 21.59 5.69
C PRO A 100 0.10 21.07 7.13
N GLU A 101 -0.94 20.29 7.44
CA GLU A 101 -1.21 19.72 8.77
C GLU A 101 -1.10 18.18 8.80
N ILE A 102 -0.36 17.57 7.86
CA ILE A 102 -0.23 16.10 7.82
C ILE A 102 0.33 15.53 9.12
N ASP A 103 1.25 16.27 9.75
CA ASP A 103 1.83 15.90 11.03
C ASP A 103 0.79 15.85 12.14
N LYS A 104 -0.20 16.75 12.13
CA LYS A 104 -1.29 16.75 13.11
C LYS A 104 -2.20 15.53 12.92
N ILE A 105 -2.54 15.19 11.68
CA ILE A 105 -3.35 14.00 11.35
C ILE A 105 -2.63 12.74 11.85
N ILE A 106 -1.36 12.56 11.45
CA ILE A 106 -0.57 11.38 11.82
C ILE A 106 -0.39 11.28 13.33
N ASN A 107 -0.01 12.38 14.01
CA ASN A 107 0.24 12.38 15.44
C ASN A 107 -1.03 12.02 16.25
N GLN A 108 -2.20 12.56 15.88
CA GLN A 108 -3.46 12.20 16.53
C GLN A 108 -3.85 10.73 16.30
N LEU A 109 -3.60 10.18 15.11
CA LEU A 109 -3.85 8.76 14.84
C LEU A 109 -2.92 7.85 15.65
N ILE A 110 -1.64 8.22 15.78
CA ILE A 110 -0.66 7.52 16.61
C ILE A 110 -1.07 7.54 18.09
N GLU A 111 -1.48 8.70 18.61
CA GLU A 111 -1.94 8.86 19.99
C GLU A 111 -3.15 7.95 20.31
N ARG A 112 -4.08 7.83 19.35
CA ARG A 112 -5.23 6.92 19.39
C ARG A 112 -4.86 5.45 19.12
N LYS A 113 -3.56 5.16 18.94
CA LYS A 113 -3.00 3.81 18.70
C LYS A 113 -3.55 3.15 17.42
N TYR A 114 -3.82 3.92 16.37
CA TYR A 114 -3.97 3.36 15.03
C TYR A 114 -2.60 2.95 14.49
N PHE A 115 -2.53 1.86 13.73
CA PHE A 115 -1.32 1.57 12.97
C PHE A 115 -1.36 2.36 11.67
N VAL A 116 -0.54 3.40 11.58
CA VAL A 116 -0.51 4.35 10.48
C VAL A 116 0.63 4.02 9.52
N TYR A 117 0.31 3.91 8.25
CA TYR A 117 1.26 3.77 7.15
C TYR A 117 1.11 5.02 6.28
N CYS A 118 2.14 5.87 6.18
CA CYS A 118 2.08 7.04 5.33
C CYS A 118 2.89 6.80 4.06
N CYS A 119 2.20 6.72 2.93
CA CYS A 119 2.81 6.63 1.61
C CYS A 119 3.45 7.98 1.25
N THR A 120 4.63 7.93 0.63
CA THR A 120 5.33 9.15 0.18
C THR A 120 6.34 8.83 -0.94
N ASN A 121 6.54 9.78 -1.85
CA ASN A 121 7.67 9.82 -2.79
C ASN A 121 8.98 10.32 -2.15
N ALA A 122 8.95 10.61 -0.85
CA ALA A 122 10.06 11.03 -0.01
C ALA A 122 10.72 12.38 -0.33
N LEU A 123 10.24 13.14 -1.32
CA LEU A 123 10.80 14.47 -1.64
C LEU A 123 10.75 15.46 -0.48
N LEU A 124 9.78 15.31 0.43
CA LEU A 124 9.61 16.16 1.60
C LEU A 124 9.78 15.38 2.92
N LEU A 125 10.26 14.14 2.86
CA LEU A 125 10.35 13.24 4.02
C LEU A 125 11.17 13.86 5.16
N GLU A 126 12.38 14.35 4.87
CA GLU A 126 13.27 14.95 5.89
C GLU A 126 12.62 16.11 6.66
N ARG A 127 11.75 16.89 6.00
CA ARG A 127 10.98 17.96 6.64
C ARG A 127 9.97 17.38 7.63
N GLN A 128 9.30 16.29 7.26
CA GLN A 128 8.30 15.64 8.10
C GLN A 128 8.91 14.86 9.27
N LEU A 129 10.12 14.31 9.11
CA LEU A 129 10.88 13.67 10.19
C LEU A 129 11.22 14.61 11.37
N LYS A 130 11.01 15.93 11.22
CA LYS A 130 11.16 16.92 12.30
C LYS A 130 9.87 17.15 13.09
N LYS A 131 8.72 16.77 12.54
CA LYS A 131 7.39 17.06 13.08
C LYS A 131 6.65 15.84 13.62
N ILE A 132 6.92 14.67 13.04
CA ILE A 132 6.26 13.41 13.40
C ILE A 132 7.29 12.54 14.09
N PRO A 133 7.24 12.28 15.40
CA PRO A 133 8.23 11.44 16.07
C PRO A 133 8.13 9.96 15.63
N PRO A 134 9.24 9.19 15.72
CA PRO A 134 9.20 7.75 15.46
C PRO A 134 8.29 7.05 16.47
N SER A 135 7.53 6.07 16.01
CA SER A 135 6.60 5.30 16.84
C SER A 135 6.44 3.90 16.29
N LYS A 136 6.26 2.90 17.17
CA LYS A 136 5.89 1.54 16.75
C LYS A 136 4.56 1.51 15.98
N TYR A 137 3.69 2.48 16.20
CA TYR A 137 2.40 2.61 15.52
C TYR A 137 2.51 3.31 14.15
N PHE A 138 3.69 3.78 13.74
CA PHE A 138 3.88 4.55 12.53
C PHE A 138 4.95 3.95 11.62
N CYS A 139 4.66 3.88 10.33
CA CYS A 139 5.60 3.43 9.31
C CYS A 139 5.54 4.36 8.09
N TRP A 140 6.71 4.79 7.61
CA TRP A 140 6.82 5.44 6.31
C TRP A 140 6.82 4.37 5.21
N VAL A 141 6.02 4.58 4.16
CA VAL A 141 6.00 3.70 2.99
C VAL A 141 6.52 4.49 1.80
N VAL A 142 7.79 4.30 1.48
CA VAL A 142 8.48 5.06 0.42
C VAL A 142 8.31 4.37 -0.93
N HIS A 143 7.83 5.10 -1.94
CA HIS A 143 7.64 4.53 -3.27
C HIS A 143 8.97 4.40 -4.02
N LEU A 144 9.27 3.20 -4.52
CA LEU A 144 10.44 2.89 -5.36
C LEU A 144 10.04 1.82 -6.40
N ASP A 145 10.34 2.07 -7.68
CA ASP A 145 9.86 1.24 -8.81
C ASP A 145 10.99 0.63 -9.64
N GLY A 146 12.19 0.56 -9.06
CA GLY A 146 13.42 0.12 -9.72
C GLY A 146 14.65 0.79 -9.12
N MET A 147 15.83 0.48 -9.66
CA MET A 147 17.04 1.24 -9.36
C MET A 147 16.96 2.64 -10.00
N GLU A 148 17.93 3.49 -9.66
CA GLU A 148 17.95 4.93 -9.93
C GLU A 148 17.40 5.34 -11.30
N ALA A 149 17.97 4.81 -12.38
CA ALA A 149 17.54 5.17 -13.73
C ALA A 149 16.06 4.85 -13.99
N ARG A 150 15.61 3.65 -13.62
CA ARG A 150 14.25 3.19 -13.89
C ARG A 150 13.23 3.89 -12.98
N HIS A 151 13.55 4.10 -11.71
CA HIS A 151 12.68 4.83 -10.80
C HIS A 151 12.52 6.29 -11.23
N ASP A 152 13.62 6.99 -11.56
CA ASP A 152 13.58 8.39 -12.00
C ASP A 152 12.81 8.57 -13.31
N GLU A 153 12.92 7.61 -14.23
CA GLU A 153 12.09 7.54 -15.44
C GLU A 153 10.60 7.39 -15.08
N SER A 154 10.26 6.42 -14.22
CA SER A 154 8.87 6.13 -13.83
C SER A 154 8.16 7.34 -13.21
N VAL A 155 8.91 8.16 -12.46
CA VAL A 155 8.41 9.39 -11.82
C VAL A 155 8.62 10.65 -12.65
N ALA A 156 9.12 10.52 -13.88
CA ALA A 156 9.41 11.59 -14.84
C ALA A 156 10.31 12.71 -14.27
N ARG A 157 11.25 12.36 -13.38
CA ARG A 157 12.14 13.33 -12.73
C ARG A 157 13.43 12.68 -12.25
N ALA A 158 14.56 13.19 -12.74
CA ALA A 158 15.89 12.78 -12.29
C ALA A 158 16.19 13.19 -10.83
N GLY A 159 16.93 12.34 -10.12
CA GLY A 159 17.39 12.51 -8.76
C GLY A 159 16.37 12.17 -7.67
N VAL A 160 15.21 11.62 -8.02
CA VAL A 160 14.18 11.26 -7.03
C VAL A 160 14.62 10.03 -6.24
N PHE A 161 15.18 9.02 -6.90
CA PHE A 161 15.70 7.81 -6.26
C PHE A 161 16.75 8.14 -5.20
N ALA A 162 17.77 8.92 -5.57
CA ALA A 162 18.84 9.30 -4.65
C ALA A 162 18.30 10.04 -3.41
N LYS A 163 17.31 10.92 -3.61
CA LYS A 163 16.66 11.65 -2.53
C LYS A 163 15.80 10.75 -1.64
N ALA A 164 15.06 9.82 -2.24
CA ALA A 164 14.26 8.85 -1.51
C ALA A 164 15.14 7.94 -0.65
N VAL A 165 16.24 7.42 -1.20
CA VAL A 165 17.23 6.60 -0.49
C VAL A 165 17.86 7.36 0.68
N ASN A 166 18.27 8.62 0.47
CA ASN A 166 18.79 9.46 1.55
C ASN A 166 17.74 9.65 2.66
N GLY A 167 16.49 9.92 2.29
CA GLY A 167 15.38 10.04 3.24
C GLY A 167 15.12 8.75 4.02
N ILE A 168 15.19 7.58 3.38
CA ILE A 168 15.08 6.26 4.01
C ILE A 168 16.20 6.08 5.04
N GLN A 169 17.46 6.35 4.67
CA GLN A 169 18.61 6.22 5.57
C GLN A 169 18.45 7.09 6.81
N ILE A 170 18.12 8.37 6.65
CA ILE A 170 17.90 9.29 7.77
C ILE A 170 16.73 8.85 8.65
N ALA A 171 15.64 8.34 8.06
CA ALA A 171 14.50 7.82 8.81
C ALA A 171 14.89 6.57 9.63
N LEU A 172 15.63 5.64 9.03
CA LEU A 172 16.11 4.45 9.74
C LEU A 172 17.07 4.81 10.88
N GLU A 173 18.03 5.72 10.65
CA GLU A 173 18.95 6.22 11.69
C GLU A 173 18.23 6.86 12.87
N LYS A 174 17.08 7.49 12.63
CA LYS A 174 16.23 8.09 13.68
C LYS A 174 15.27 7.09 14.34
N GLY A 175 15.33 5.81 13.98
CA GLY A 175 14.50 4.75 14.56
C GLY A 175 13.06 4.70 14.04
N TYR A 176 12.79 5.26 12.85
CA TYR A 176 11.48 5.07 12.20
C TYR A 176 11.39 3.69 11.58
N ARG A 177 10.17 3.14 11.57
CA ARG A 177 9.82 2.01 10.71
C ARG A 177 9.68 2.52 9.29
N VAL A 178 10.31 1.84 8.34
CA VAL A 178 10.26 2.18 6.92
C VAL A 178 9.98 0.92 6.13
N CYS A 179 8.95 0.96 5.30
CA CYS A 179 8.71 0.00 4.22
C CYS A 179 8.89 0.71 2.88
N THR A 180 9.05 -0.07 1.82
CA THR A 180 8.92 0.44 0.45
C THR A 180 7.63 -0.06 -0.18
N ASN A 181 7.16 0.63 -1.22
CA ASN A 181 6.08 0.15 -2.07
C ASN A 181 6.48 0.26 -3.54
N THR A 182 6.23 -0.80 -4.30
CA THR A 182 6.63 -0.94 -5.70
C THR A 182 5.45 -1.33 -6.55
N THR A 183 5.27 -0.60 -7.66
CA THR A 183 4.29 -0.93 -8.69
C THR A 183 4.97 -1.65 -9.85
N VAL A 184 4.47 -2.82 -10.22
CA VAL A 184 5.03 -3.59 -11.34
C VAL A 184 4.20 -3.36 -12.60
N PHE A 185 4.81 -2.77 -13.62
CA PHE A 185 4.24 -2.51 -14.94
C PHE A 185 4.71 -3.54 -15.98
N ASN A 186 4.11 -3.53 -17.17
CA ASN A 186 4.33 -4.52 -18.23
C ASN A 186 5.75 -4.50 -18.80
N ASP A 187 6.37 -3.33 -18.84
CA ASP A 187 7.72 -3.07 -19.36
C ASP A 187 8.82 -3.16 -18.29
N CYS A 188 8.52 -3.75 -17.11
CA CYS A 188 9.48 -3.80 -16.02
C CYS A 188 10.69 -4.69 -16.35
N ASP A 189 11.88 -4.28 -15.90
CA ASP A 189 13.04 -5.16 -15.82
C ASP A 189 13.03 -5.89 -14.47
N VAL A 190 12.80 -7.20 -14.52
CA VAL A 190 12.74 -8.06 -13.32
C VAL A 190 14.07 -8.06 -12.56
N ASN A 191 15.22 -8.01 -13.25
CA ASN A 191 16.52 -8.01 -12.60
C ASN A 191 16.82 -6.68 -11.91
N ASP A 192 16.37 -5.57 -12.50
CA ASP A 192 16.43 -4.26 -11.88
C ASP A 192 15.59 -4.22 -10.60
N LEU A 193 14.35 -4.74 -10.64
CA LEU A 193 13.48 -4.86 -9.47
C LEU A 193 14.10 -5.74 -8.37
N ARG A 194 14.67 -6.90 -8.73
CA ARG A 194 15.38 -7.76 -7.76
C ARG A 194 16.55 -7.03 -7.11
N SER A 195 17.33 -6.29 -7.91
CA SER A 195 18.45 -5.49 -7.42
C SER A 195 17.97 -4.42 -6.44
N MET A 196 16.87 -3.74 -6.76
CA MET A 196 16.24 -2.76 -5.88
C MET A 196 15.74 -3.40 -4.57
N PHE A 197 15.04 -4.54 -4.63
CA PHE A 197 14.54 -5.21 -3.42
C PHE A 197 15.67 -5.67 -2.49
N LYS A 198 16.76 -6.20 -3.06
CA LYS A 198 17.97 -6.53 -2.30
C LYS A 198 18.58 -5.29 -1.67
N PHE A 199 18.77 -4.24 -2.46
CA PHE A 199 19.36 -2.98 -2.01
C PHE A 199 18.60 -2.38 -0.82
N VAL A 200 17.26 -2.27 -0.90
CA VAL A 200 16.48 -1.69 0.21
C VAL A 200 16.43 -2.62 1.43
N ALA A 201 16.49 -3.94 1.25
CA ALA A 201 16.62 -4.89 2.36
C ALA A 201 17.96 -4.72 3.10
N GLU A 202 19.06 -4.49 2.36
CA GLU A 202 20.39 -4.18 2.91
C GLU A 202 20.41 -2.83 3.65
N LEU A 203 19.63 -1.84 3.21
CA LEU A 203 19.46 -0.58 3.95
C LEU A 203 18.80 -0.77 5.32
N GLY A 204 18.02 -1.84 5.50
CA GLY A 204 17.35 -2.17 6.77
C GLY A 204 15.87 -1.83 6.83
N VAL A 205 15.18 -1.67 5.68
CA VAL A 205 13.72 -1.52 5.66
C VAL A 205 13.04 -2.75 6.24
N GLU A 206 11.85 -2.56 6.83
CA GLU A 206 11.01 -3.63 7.40
C GLU A 206 10.58 -4.64 6.33
N GLY A 207 10.34 -4.16 5.12
CA GLY A 207 10.02 -4.96 3.95
C GLY A 207 9.45 -4.13 2.81
N SER A 208 9.40 -4.74 1.63
CA SER A 208 8.86 -4.15 0.41
C SER A 208 7.44 -4.65 0.17
N MET A 209 6.52 -3.74 -0.09
CA MET A 209 5.19 -4.05 -0.61
C MET A 209 5.27 -4.04 -2.13
N VAL A 210 4.74 -5.07 -2.79
CA VAL A 210 4.73 -5.17 -4.24
C VAL A 210 3.31 -5.45 -4.74
N SER A 211 2.91 -4.79 -5.82
CA SER A 211 1.62 -4.98 -6.46
C SER A 211 1.72 -4.71 -7.96
N PRO A 212 0.95 -5.42 -8.81
CA PRO A 212 0.84 -5.04 -10.22
C PRO A 212 0.18 -3.66 -10.35
N GLY A 213 0.59 -2.92 -11.38
CA GLY A 213 -0.14 -1.75 -11.84
C GLY A 213 -1.57 -2.13 -12.22
N TYR A 214 -2.53 -1.27 -11.86
CA TYR A 214 -3.92 -1.43 -12.27
C TYR A 214 -4.22 -0.54 -13.45
N ASP A 215 -4.84 -1.11 -14.47
CA ASP A 215 -5.26 -0.40 -15.66
C ASP A 215 -6.45 0.53 -15.35
N PHE A 216 -6.12 1.75 -14.93
CA PHE A 216 -7.12 2.80 -14.80
C PHE A 216 -7.51 3.25 -16.19
N GLN A 217 -8.82 3.26 -16.51
CA GLN A 217 -9.33 3.68 -17.83
C GLN A 217 -8.83 5.07 -18.26
N ASP A 218 -8.52 5.94 -17.29
CA ASP A 218 -8.04 7.30 -17.51
C ASP A 218 -6.51 7.46 -17.55
N ALA A 219 -5.75 6.38 -17.36
CA ALA A 219 -4.30 6.42 -17.43
C ALA A 219 -3.82 6.77 -18.85
N PRO A 220 -2.82 7.67 -18.99
CA PRO A 220 -2.37 8.16 -20.30
C PRO A 220 -1.78 7.07 -21.20
N ASP A 221 -1.11 6.07 -20.62
CA ASP A 221 -0.39 5.02 -21.33
C ASP A 221 -0.96 3.63 -21.00
N GLN A 222 -2.06 3.27 -21.66
CA GLN A 222 -2.79 1.99 -21.45
C GLN A 222 -1.91 0.76 -21.76
N ASP A 223 -0.92 0.88 -22.65
CA ASP A 223 -0.04 -0.22 -23.07
C ASP A 223 0.94 -0.69 -21.96
N LEU A 224 1.06 0.08 -20.87
CA LEU A 224 1.92 -0.24 -19.71
C LEU A 224 1.30 -1.27 -18.76
N PHE A 225 0.01 -1.57 -18.87
CA PHE A 225 -0.66 -2.43 -17.90
C PHE A 225 -0.65 -3.91 -18.28
N LEU A 226 -0.49 -4.75 -17.25
CA LEU A 226 -0.43 -6.20 -17.39
C LEU A 226 -1.84 -6.78 -17.43
N SER A 227 -2.12 -7.67 -18.40
CA SER A 227 -3.22 -8.62 -18.22
C SER A 227 -2.95 -9.53 -17.01
N ARG A 228 -3.99 -10.14 -16.46
CA ARG A 228 -3.85 -11.05 -15.29
C ARG A 228 -2.80 -12.14 -15.51
N GLU A 229 -2.77 -12.75 -16.70
CA GLU A 229 -1.83 -13.83 -17.01
C GLU A 229 -0.41 -13.32 -17.25
N GLN A 230 -0.25 -12.15 -17.87
CA GLN A 230 1.07 -11.52 -17.97
C GLN A 230 1.61 -11.15 -16.59
N ALA A 231 0.77 -10.58 -15.71
CA ALA A 231 1.15 -10.27 -14.34
C ALA A 231 1.63 -11.52 -13.60
N LYS A 232 0.88 -12.63 -13.69
CA LYS A 232 1.31 -13.92 -13.13
C LYS A 232 2.65 -14.40 -13.68
N SER A 233 2.90 -14.21 -14.97
CA SER A 233 4.19 -14.56 -15.58
C SER A 233 5.34 -13.74 -14.98
N VAL A 234 5.18 -12.41 -14.92
CA VAL A 234 6.17 -11.50 -14.35
C VAL A 234 6.42 -11.82 -12.87
N PHE A 235 5.37 -12.04 -12.08
CA PHE A 235 5.53 -12.35 -10.66
C PHE A 235 6.10 -13.74 -10.39
N ARG A 236 5.86 -14.74 -11.26
CA ARG A 236 6.53 -16.04 -11.17
C ARG A 236 8.03 -15.91 -11.37
N ASP A 237 8.46 -15.08 -12.31
CA ASP A 237 9.87 -14.77 -12.49
C ASP A 237 10.38 -13.96 -11.29
N LEU A 238 9.84 -12.77 -11.04
CA LEU A 238 10.28 -11.86 -9.99
C LEU A 238 10.41 -12.52 -8.60
N LEU A 239 9.46 -13.37 -8.24
CA LEU A 239 9.39 -14.07 -6.95
C LEU A 239 9.87 -15.53 -7.02
N ASN A 240 10.67 -15.89 -8.03
CA ASN A 240 11.23 -17.23 -8.18
C ASN A 240 12.10 -17.59 -6.96
N PRO A 241 11.75 -18.62 -6.17
CA PRO A 241 12.55 -19.03 -5.01
C PRO A 241 13.97 -19.48 -5.34
N GLU A 242 14.24 -19.95 -6.56
CA GLU A 242 15.55 -20.47 -6.98
C GLU A 242 16.61 -19.36 -7.12
N GLU A 243 16.18 -18.12 -7.37
CA GLU A 243 17.08 -16.97 -7.52
C GLU A 243 17.70 -16.51 -6.18
N ASN A 244 17.18 -17.01 -5.05
CA ASN A 244 17.67 -16.74 -3.69
C ASN A 244 18.01 -15.25 -3.43
N ILE A 245 17.07 -14.37 -3.78
CA ILE A 245 17.23 -12.93 -3.60
C ILE A 245 17.09 -12.64 -2.10
N ASP A 246 18.14 -12.06 -1.50
CA ASP A 246 18.10 -11.54 -0.12
C ASP A 246 17.19 -10.30 -0.05
N SER A 247 15.89 -10.56 -0.09
CA SER A 247 14.81 -9.58 -0.13
C SER A 247 13.82 -9.88 0.98
N ARG A 248 13.14 -8.83 1.45
CA ARG A 248 12.11 -8.93 2.47
C ARG A 248 10.83 -8.34 1.93
N PHE A 249 9.80 -9.16 1.79
CA PHE A 249 8.48 -8.70 1.37
C PHE A 249 7.60 -8.47 2.59
N TYR A 250 6.93 -7.32 2.63
CA TYR A 250 5.97 -6.98 3.67
C TYR A 250 4.59 -7.59 3.40
N ASN A 251 4.28 -7.90 2.14
CA ASN A 251 3.09 -8.65 1.78
C ASN A 251 3.05 -10.01 2.49
N ASN A 252 1.85 -10.49 2.78
CA ASN A 252 1.68 -11.83 3.29
C ASN A 252 1.98 -12.87 2.20
N PRO A 253 2.55 -14.04 2.55
CA PRO A 253 2.97 -15.01 1.54
C PRO A 253 1.81 -15.54 0.69
N LEU A 254 0.59 -15.62 1.24
CA LEU A 254 -0.55 -16.10 0.46
C LEU A 254 -0.89 -15.13 -0.68
N TYR A 255 -0.66 -13.82 -0.49
CA TYR A 255 -0.79 -12.84 -1.57
C TYR A 255 0.33 -12.98 -2.59
N LEU A 256 1.58 -13.25 -2.17
CA LEU A 256 2.68 -13.54 -3.09
C LEU A 256 2.42 -14.80 -3.93
N ASN A 257 1.86 -15.85 -3.33
CA ASN A 257 1.43 -17.07 -4.03
C ASN A 257 0.31 -16.77 -5.04
N PHE A 258 -0.63 -15.89 -4.68
CA PHE A 258 -1.67 -15.42 -5.60
C PHE A 258 -1.09 -14.65 -6.79
N LEU A 259 -0.12 -13.77 -6.55
CA LEU A 259 0.58 -13.04 -7.61
C LEU A 259 1.28 -14.00 -8.57
N ARG A 260 1.84 -15.12 -8.09
CA ARG A 260 2.42 -16.18 -8.93
C ARG A 260 1.39 -17.10 -9.62
N GLY A 261 0.10 -16.90 -9.38
CA GLY A 261 -0.97 -17.73 -9.94
C GLY A 261 -1.13 -19.11 -9.29
N GLU A 262 -0.53 -19.34 -8.11
CA GLU A 262 -0.62 -20.62 -7.40
C GLU A 262 -1.98 -20.82 -6.70
N LYS A 263 -2.67 -19.71 -6.43
CA LYS A 263 -4.00 -19.68 -5.82
C LYS A 263 -4.82 -18.58 -6.45
N GLU A 264 -6.14 -18.77 -6.43
CA GLU A 264 -7.12 -17.77 -6.82
C GLU A 264 -7.93 -17.35 -5.59
N TYR A 265 -8.30 -16.07 -5.54
CA TYR A 265 -9.14 -15.49 -4.49
C TYR A 265 -10.19 -14.61 -5.13
N GLN A 266 -11.30 -14.38 -4.41
CA GLN A 266 -12.25 -13.33 -4.77
C GLN A 266 -11.88 -12.02 -4.07
N CYS A 267 -12.08 -10.91 -4.76
CA CYS A 267 -11.77 -9.58 -4.27
C CYS A 267 -12.56 -9.23 -3.00
N THR A 268 -11.87 -8.61 -2.04
CA THR A 268 -12.45 -8.08 -0.81
C THR A 268 -12.17 -6.59 -0.66
N ALA A 269 -12.23 -5.81 -1.75
CA ALA A 269 -11.89 -4.39 -1.71
C ALA A 269 -12.72 -3.57 -0.70
N TRP A 270 -13.92 -4.01 -0.33
CA TRP A 270 -14.66 -3.48 0.81
C TRP A 270 -13.89 -3.49 2.14
N SER A 271 -12.86 -4.31 2.29
CA SER A 271 -12.03 -4.34 3.48
C SER A 271 -10.98 -3.21 3.53
N ASN A 272 -10.85 -2.44 2.45
CA ASN A 272 -9.95 -1.30 2.34
C ASN A 272 -10.70 -0.07 1.79
N PRO A 273 -11.74 0.43 2.50
CA PRO A 273 -12.49 1.60 2.06
C PRO A 273 -11.57 2.83 1.99
N THR A 274 -11.76 3.63 0.93
CA THR A 274 -10.97 4.85 0.68
C THR A 274 -11.82 6.09 0.89
N TYR A 275 -11.35 7.01 1.73
CA TYR A 275 -11.96 8.32 1.95
C TYR A 275 -11.09 9.42 1.33
N THR A 276 -11.70 10.30 0.56
CA THR A 276 -11.05 11.42 -0.13
C THR A 276 -11.70 12.75 0.25
N VAL A 277 -11.19 13.85 -0.29
CA VAL A 277 -11.83 15.19 -0.20
C VAL A 277 -13.24 15.25 -0.81
N MET A 278 -13.70 14.19 -1.48
CA MET A 278 -15.05 14.08 -2.06
C MET A 278 -15.95 13.09 -1.30
N GLY A 279 -15.42 12.35 -0.32
CA GLY A 279 -16.15 11.33 0.43
C GLY A 279 -15.58 9.91 0.25
N TRP A 280 -16.38 8.89 0.59
CA TRP A 280 -16.02 7.48 0.43
C TRP A 280 -16.11 7.05 -1.03
N ARG A 281 -15.04 6.46 -1.58
CA ARG A 281 -15.01 5.94 -2.96
C ARG A 281 -15.84 4.66 -3.08
N LYS A 282 -16.87 4.67 -3.92
CA LYS A 282 -17.74 3.52 -4.21
C LYS A 282 -17.58 3.09 -5.67
N PRO A 283 -17.37 1.80 -5.97
CA PRO A 283 -17.38 0.64 -5.05
C PRO A 283 -16.05 0.40 -4.33
N CYS A 284 -14.93 0.89 -4.85
CA CYS A 284 -13.59 0.60 -4.33
C CYS A 284 -12.57 1.65 -4.76
N TYR A 285 -11.37 1.54 -4.18
CA TYR A 285 -10.22 2.39 -4.47
C TYR A 285 -9.99 2.66 -5.97
N PRO A 286 -9.91 1.63 -6.85
CA PRO A 286 -9.57 1.91 -8.24
C PRO A 286 -10.73 2.37 -9.12
N LEU A 287 -11.95 1.85 -8.90
CA LEU A 287 -13.09 2.10 -9.80
C LEU A 287 -13.79 3.41 -9.49
N ALA A 288 -14.12 3.65 -8.21
CA ALA A 288 -14.75 4.88 -7.72
C ALA A 288 -15.81 5.52 -8.63
N ASP A 289 -16.74 4.69 -9.12
CA ASP A 289 -17.90 5.08 -9.91
C ASP A 289 -18.68 6.27 -9.29
N GLU A 290 -18.68 6.38 -7.95
CA GLU A 290 -19.24 7.53 -7.23
C GLU A 290 -18.52 7.79 -5.88
N HIS A 291 -18.87 8.92 -5.24
CA HIS A 291 -18.47 9.22 -3.86
C HIS A 291 -19.71 9.32 -2.96
N VAL A 292 -19.68 8.61 -1.83
CA VAL A 292 -20.77 8.53 -0.84
C VAL A 292 -20.35 9.09 0.52
N SER A 293 -21.31 9.43 1.37
CA SER A 293 -21.04 10.03 2.67
C SER A 293 -20.95 9.03 3.82
N ASP A 294 -21.56 7.85 3.71
CA ASP A 294 -21.53 6.81 4.75
C ASP A 294 -20.72 5.59 4.27
N VAL A 295 -19.73 5.17 5.06
CA VAL A 295 -18.89 4.01 4.77
C VAL A 295 -19.71 2.72 4.61
N LYS A 296 -20.90 2.63 5.23
CA LYS A 296 -21.77 1.45 5.15
C LYS A 296 -22.27 1.17 3.74
N ASP A 297 -22.37 2.19 2.90
CA ASP A 297 -22.79 2.05 1.50
C ASP A 297 -21.78 1.22 0.69
N LEU A 298 -20.52 1.11 1.16
CA LEU A 298 -19.50 0.24 0.59
C LEU A 298 -19.67 -1.23 0.99
N PHE A 299 -20.51 -1.55 1.97
CA PHE A 299 -20.68 -2.92 2.49
C PHE A 299 -21.95 -3.61 2.00
N GLU A 300 -22.74 -2.95 1.16
CA GLU A 300 -23.95 -3.49 0.55
C GLU A 300 -23.68 -4.86 -0.09
N ALA A 301 -24.58 -5.82 0.16
CA ALA A 301 -24.37 -7.19 -0.29
C ALA A 301 -24.34 -7.31 -1.81
N ASP A 302 -25.26 -6.64 -2.49
CA ASP A 302 -25.39 -6.70 -3.93
C ASP A 302 -24.13 -6.23 -4.69
N LEU A 303 -23.42 -5.23 -4.15
CA LEU A 303 -22.15 -4.75 -4.71
C LEU A 303 -21.14 -5.90 -4.85
N TRP A 304 -21.00 -6.74 -3.84
CA TRP A 304 -19.93 -7.74 -3.79
C TRP A 304 -20.38 -9.14 -4.16
N ASP A 305 -21.67 -9.44 -3.95
CA ASP A 305 -22.23 -10.75 -4.26
C ASP A 305 -22.58 -10.87 -5.75
N ASN A 306 -22.95 -9.77 -6.42
CA ASN A 306 -23.41 -9.81 -7.81
C ASN A 306 -22.68 -8.88 -8.76
N LYS A 307 -22.36 -7.64 -8.35
CA LYS A 307 -21.86 -6.60 -9.28
C LYS A 307 -20.36 -6.66 -9.52
N TYR A 308 -19.56 -6.59 -8.46
CA TYR A 308 -18.11 -6.40 -8.55
C TYR A 308 -17.31 -7.62 -8.09
N GLY A 309 -16.15 -7.81 -8.71
CA GLY A 309 -15.25 -8.93 -8.46
C GLY A 309 -14.85 -9.64 -9.75
N VAL A 310 -13.84 -10.48 -9.66
CA VAL A 310 -13.35 -11.26 -10.79
C VAL A 310 -14.46 -12.18 -11.27
N GLY A 311 -14.75 -12.14 -12.58
CA GLY A 311 -15.84 -12.88 -13.22
C GLY A 311 -17.24 -12.23 -13.10
N LYS A 312 -17.35 -11.03 -12.50
CA LYS A 312 -18.63 -10.30 -12.35
C LYS A 312 -18.65 -8.98 -13.10
N ASP A 313 -17.63 -8.14 -12.88
CA ASP A 313 -17.43 -6.88 -13.62
C ASP A 313 -16.20 -7.02 -14.55
N PRO A 314 -16.31 -6.73 -15.86
CA PRO A 314 -15.18 -6.79 -16.78
C PRO A 314 -13.94 -6.00 -16.33
N ARG A 315 -14.12 -4.86 -15.66
CA ARG A 315 -13.04 -4.00 -15.12
C ARG A 315 -12.28 -4.66 -13.97
N CYS A 316 -12.84 -5.70 -13.37
CA CYS A 316 -12.19 -6.48 -12.32
C CYS A 316 -11.34 -7.64 -12.88
N SER A 317 -11.46 -7.98 -14.17
CA SER A 317 -10.88 -9.21 -14.74
C SER A 317 -9.36 -9.29 -14.58
N ASN A 318 -8.67 -8.17 -14.76
CA ASN A 318 -7.21 -8.08 -14.64
C ASN A 318 -6.74 -7.64 -13.25
N CYS A 319 -7.65 -7.32 -12.32
CA CYS A 319 -7.26 -6.76 -11.03
C CYS A 319 -6.56 -7.82 -10.16
N MET A 320 -5.37 -7.47 -9.67
CA MET A 320 -4.60 -8.27 -8.71
C MET A 320 -4.04 -7.39 -7.57
N MET A 321 -4.60 -6.19 -7.38
CA MET A 321 -4.09 -5.19 -6.44
C MET A 321 -4.16 -5.65 -4.97
N HIS A 322 -3.14 -5.29 -4.20
CA HIS A 322 -3.05 -5.66 -2.79
C HIS A 322 -4.26 -5.15 -1.99
N CYS A 323 -4.80 -3.97 -2.32
CA CYS A 323 -5.95 -3.37 -1.61
C CYS A 323 -7.23 -4.22 -1.64
N GLY A 324 -7.37 -5.11 -2.64
CA GLY A 324 -8.50 -6.05 -2.73
C GLY A 324 -8.17 -7.49 -2.34
N PHE A 325 -6.93 -7.93 -2.59
CA PHE A 325 -6.55 -9.35 -2.53
C PHE A 325 -5.65 -9.71 -1.34
N GLU A 326 -4.90 -8.78 -0.77
CA GLU A 326 -4.08 -9.02 0.43
C GLU A 326 -4.97 -9.41 1.62
N SER A 327 -6.07 -8.69 1.81
CA SER A 327 -7.09 -8.99 2.82
C SER A 327 -7.93 -10.22 2.47
N ALA A 328 -8.15 -10.50 1.18
CA ALA A 328 -8.88 -11.69 0.74
C ALA A 328 -8.16 -12.96 1.22
N THR A 329 -6.82 -12.98 1.16
CA THR A 329 -6.04 -14.12 1.67
C THR A 329 -6.18 -14.29 3.17
N ILE A 330 -6.26 -13.18 3.93
CA ILE A 330 -6.47 -13.19 5.38
C ILE A 330 -7.87 -13.76 5.71
N PHE A 331 -8.92 -13.26 5.05
CA PHE A 331 -10.29 -13.75 5.26
C PHE A 331 -10.44 -15.24 4.90
N HIS A 332 -9.79 -15.67 3.81
CA HIS A 332 -9.77 -17.07 3.42
C HIS A 332 -9.01 -17.94 4.43
N ALA A 333 -7.84 -17.50 4.89
CA ALA A 333 -7.02 -18.24 5.85
C ALA A 333 -7.70 -18.45 7.19
N ILE A 334 -8.52 -17.50 7.65
CA ILE A 334 -9.33 -17.65 8.87
C ILE A 334 -10.38 -18.78 8.73
N SER A 335 -10.70 -19.18 7.50
CA SER A 335 -11.62 -20.28 7.19
C SER A 335 -10.88 -21.59 6.83
N SER A 336 -9.55 -21.58 6.74
CA SER A 336 -8.72 -22.72 6.33
C SER A 336 -7.54 -22.93 7.29
N PRO A 337 -7.53 -24.01 8.11
CA PRO A 337 -6.46 -24.27 9.08
C PRO A 337 -5.05 -24.33 8.48
N LYS A 338 -4.90 -24.86 7.25
CA LYS A 338 -3.60 -24.93 6.56
C LYS A 338 -3.07 -23.55 6.19
N ASP A 339 -3.94 -22.68 5.69
CA ASP A 339 -3.57 -21.32 5.28
C ASP A 339 -3.27 -20.43 6.48
N TRP A 340 -3.97 -20.65 7.60
CA TRP A 340 -3.68 -19.98 8.86
C TRP A 340 -2.27 -20.30 9.37
N VAL A 341 -1.84 -21.56 9.25
CA VAL A 341 -0.47 -21.98 9.60
C VAL A 341 0.57 -21.31 8.69
N THR A 342 0.31 -21.19 7.38
CA THR A 342 1.20 -20.49 6.44
C THR A 342 1.37 -19.01 6.78
N LEU A 343 0.30 -18.33 7.18
CA LEU A 343 0.36 -16.92 7.61
C LEU A 343 1.13 -16.72 8.92
N ILE A 344 1.16 -17.71 9.81
CA ILE A 344 1.85 -17.62 11.10
C ILE A 344 3.33 -17.98 10.96
N LYS A 345 3.66 -19.00 10.17
CA LYS A 345 5.04 -19.49 9.98
C LYS A 345 5.94 -18.57 9.16
N SER A 346 5.37 -17.56 8.51
CA SER A 346 6.07 -16.61 7.64
C SER A 346 6.47 -15.31 8.33
N ARG A 347 6.39 -15.27 9.66
CA ARG A 347 6.78 -14.11 10.47
C ARG A 347 8.17 -14.23 11.04
#